data_AF-A0A3D4TZ62-F1
#
_entry.id   AF-A0A3D4TZ62-F1
#
_cell.length_a   1.000
_cell.length_b   1.000
_cell.length_c   1.000
_cell.angle_alpha   90.00
_cell.angle_beta   90.00
_cell.angle_gamma   90.00
#
_symmetry.space_group_name_H-M   'P 1'
#
loop_
_entity.id
_entity.type
_entity.pdbx_description
1 polymer ?
#
loop_
_entity_poly.entity_id
_entity_poly.type
_entity_poly.pdbx_seq_one_letter_code
_entity_poly.pdbx_strand_id
1 'polypeptide(L)'
;MKIFLTSQIREIDRLTIEGEPISSINLMERAALSIFGWFACNISSKSKVVVFAGHGNNGGDGLALGRLLNEVGYCVDVYLLGSNTLSPDCQINYERLNRQGITKIRLIKSEKDFPNLNEDCIVVDSLFGSGLTRPIEGVAAQLIDHINGCKAKVISIDIPSGLFGEGNPFPNNNPVVKASITLTLQFPKQSFFFAENYRFVGDFEVLPIGLSPKAIDSTISNYHYVTIDDLRTRYKPRDKFNHKGVFGHALIVSGSKGMMGAAILASRASIKTGCGLVTTHIPQIGYAILQKAVPEVLVDLDIEENCFSALDSISKYQAIAIGPGLGKSVKSVEGLSNILNNTSIPLVIDADGLNILADNRELLAKLPKQTIITPHPREFERLFGTTNSGYERLQRAIEASLKY
;
A
#
# COMPACT_ATOMS: atom_id res chain seq x y z
N MET A 1 -4.08 9.99 4.28
CA MET A 1 -3.27 9.87 5.52
C MET A 1 -1.77 9.75 5.22
N LYS A 2 -0.87 10.35 6.04
CA LYS A 2 0.59 10.28 5.84
C LYS A 2 1.12 8.86 6.08
N ILE A 3 2.09 8.43 5.27
CA ILE A 3 2.99 7.30 5.54
C ILE A 3 4.33 7.87 5.92
N PHE A 4 4.92 7.45 7.03
CA PHE A 4 6.23 7.91 7.45
C PHE A 4 7.29 6.85 7.19
N LEU A 5 8.50 7.29 6.84
CA LEU A 5 9.66 6.42 6.88
C LEU A 5 9.96 6.03 8.33
N THR A 6 10.60 4.89 8.53
CA THR A 6 10.95 4.38 9.86
C THR A 6 11.76 5.40 10.67
N SER A 7 12.68 6.12 10.03
CA SER A 7 13.44 7.20 10.66
C SER A 7 12.56 8.37 11.14
N GLN A 8 11.51 8.69 10.39
CA GLN A 8 10.55 9.73 10.76
C GLN A 8 9.63 9.28 11.89
N ILE A 9 9.22 8.01 11.91
CA ILE A 9 8.44 7.45 13.04
C ILE A 9 9.24 7.56 14.33
N ARG A 10 10.52 7.15 14.32
CA ARG A 10 11.41 7.30 15.49
C ARG A 10 11.54 8.73 15.98
N GLU A 11 11.57 9.68 15.04
CA GLU A 11 11.60 11.11 15.38
C GLU A 11 10.28 11.58 16.00
N ILE A 12 9.14 11.12 15.49
CA ILE A 12 7.82 11.39 16.09
C ILE A 12 7.74 10.78 17.50
N ASP A 13 8.25 9.57 17.72
CA ASP A 13 8.33 8.95 19.05
C ASP A 13 9.15 9.83 20.01
N ARG A 14 10.34 10.26 19.58
CA ARG A 14 11.20 11.16 20.36
C ARG A 14 10.50 12.47 20.73
N LEU A 15 9.88 13.12 19.76
CA LEU A 15 9.14 14.37 19.96
C LEU A 15 7.90 14.18 20.86
N THR A 16 7.27 13.01 20.82
CA THR A 16 6.15 12.67 21.71
C THR A 16 6.64 12.53 23.16
N ILE A 17 7.74 11.80 23.37
CA ILE A 17 8.35 11.61 24.70
C ILE A 17 8.76 12.96 25.31
N GLU A 18 9.43 13.81 24.51
CA GLU A 18 9.86 15.15 24.94
C GLU A 18 8.68 16.11 25.20
N GLY A 19 7.59 15.97 24.45
CA GLY A 19 6.42 16.84 24.55
C GLY A 19 5.42 16.47 25.65
N GLU A 20 5.37 15.20 26.08
CA GLU A 20 4.37 14.67 27.03
C GLU A 20 4.93 14.35 28.44
N PRO A 21 6.06 14.95 28.82
CA PRO A 21 6.94 14.46 29.91
C PRO A 21 6.84 12.98 30.32
N ILE A 22 6.72 12.06 29.35
CA ILE A 22 6.69 10.61 29.62
C ILE A 22 8.06 9.99 29.40
N SER A 23 8.29 8.81 29.96
CA SER A 23 9.46 7.99 29.62
C SER A 23 9.17 7.05 28.45
N SER A 24 10.20 6.57 27.74
CA SER A 24 10.05 5.64 26.61
C SER A 24 9.29 4.36 26.98
N ILE A 25 9.53 3.84 28.19
CA ILE A 25 8.79 2.70 28.73
C ILE A 25 7.28 2.97 28.89
N ASN A 26 6.86 4.22 29.13
CA ASN A 26 5.43 4.56 29.16
C ASN A 26 4.80 4.52 27.77
N LEU A 27 5.55 4.92 26.73
CA LEU A 27 5.08 4.80 25.35
C LEU A 27 4.98 3.33 24.92
N MET A 28 5.96 2.51 25.29
CA MET A 28 5.92 1.05 25.11
C MET A 28 4.71 0.43 25.83
N GLU A 29 4.36 0.90 27.02
CA GLU A 29 3.16 0.44 27.73
C GLU A 29 1.87 0.77 26.96
N ARG A 30 1.78 1.96 26.32
CA ARG A 30 0.63 2.30 25.45
C ARG A 30 0.54 1.37 24.24
N ALA A 31 1.66 1.03 23.63
CA ALA A 31 1.73 0.07 22.54
C ALA A 31 1.25 -1.31 23.01
N ALA A 32 1.81 -1.82 24.10
CA ALA A 32 1.44 -3.10 24.69
C ALA A 32 -0.05 -3.18 25.06
N LEU A 33 -0.63 -2.13 25.64
CA LEU A 33 -2.06 -2.05 25.96
C LEU A 33 -2.94 -2.06 24.69
N SER A 34 -2.49 -1.39 23.62
CA SER A 34 -3.21 -1.38 22.34
C SER A 34 -3.18 -2.76 21.67
N ILE A 35 -2.03 -3.43 21.68
CA ILE A 35 -1.87 -4.81 21.20
C ILE A 35 -2.74 -5.74 22.04
N PHE A 36 -2.67 -5.63 23.37
CA PHE A 36 -3.48 -6.43 24.30
C PHE A 36 -4.98 -6.24 24.05
N GLY A 37 -5.45 -5.00 23.86
CA GLY A 37 -6.85 -4.70 23.55
C GLY A 37 -7.31 -5.39 22.27
N TRP A 38 -6.46 -5.43 21.24
CA TRP A 38 -6.74 -6.21 20.03
C TRP A 38 -6.83 -7.71 20.33
N PHE A 39 -5.89 -8.27 21.10
CA PHE A 39 -5.90 -9.68 21.48
C PHE A 39 -7.16 -10.06 22.26
N ALA A 40 -7.56 -9.25 23.23
CA ALA A 40 -8.76 -9.49 24.05
C ALA A 40 -10.05 -9.53 23.23
N CYS A 41 -10.13 -8.75 22.14
CA CYS A 41 -11.28 -8.72 21.24
C CYS A 41 -11.28 -9.86 20.20
N ASN A 42 -10.10 -10.32 19.79
CA ASN A 42 -9.98 -11.17 18.60
C ASN A 42 -9.47 -12.60 18.88
N ILE A 43 -8.82 -12.84 20.02
CA ILE A 43 -8.22 -14.12 20.38
C ILE A 43 -8.87 -14.66 21.66
N SER A 44 -9.35 -15.90 21.60
CA SER A 44 -9.93 -16.57 22.76
C SER A 44 -8.90 -16.66 23.91
N SER A 45 -9.33 -16.37 25.13
CA SER A 45 -8.52 -16.57 26.34
C SER A 45 -8.13 -18.03 26.60
N LYS A 46 -8.80 -18.99 25.93
CA LYS A 46 -8.46 -20.41 25.97
C LYS A 46 -7.31 -20.79 25.04
N SER A 47 -6.96 -19.93 24.08
CA SER A 47 -5.88 -20.19 23.15
C SER A 47 -4.52 -20.13 23.86
N LYS A 48 -3.64 -21.07 23.52
CA LYS A 48 -2.25 -21.02 23.94
C LYS A 48 -1.51 -19.99 23.09
N VAL A 49 -0.89 -19.00 23.74
CA VAL A 49 -0.12 -17.95 23.07
C VAL A 49 1.37 -18.22 23.26
N VAL A 50 2.14 -18.21 22.17
CA VAL A 50 3.60 -18.38 22.19
C VAL A 50 4.23 -17.10 21.68
N VAL A 51 4.87 -16.34 22.56
CA VAL A 51 5.49 -15.06 22.23
C VAL A 51 6.97 -15.24 21.98
N PHE A 52 7.43 -14.86 20.79
CA PHE A 52 8.85 -14.76 20.46
C PHE A 52 9.30 -13.31 20.53
N ALA A 53 10.08 -12.97 21.55
CA ALA A 53 10.63 -11.65 21.80
C ALA A 53 12.09 -11.58 21.35
N GLY A 54 12.45 -10.49 20.68
CA GLY A 54 13.85 -10.16 20.41
C GLY A 54 14.47 -9.31 21.51
N HIS A 55 15.66 -8.78 21.23
CA HIS A 55 16.43 -7.99 22.20
C HIS A 55 16.16 -6.48 22.15
N GLY A 56 15.48 -6.00 21.11
CA GLY A 56 15.15 -4.58 20.91
C GLY A 56 13.79 -4.18 21.47
N ASN A 57 13.32 -2.98 21.10
CA ASN A 57 12.04 -2.45 21.60
C ASN A 57 10.84 -3.29 21.15
N ASN A 58 10.84 -3.86 19.94
CA ASN A 58 9.77 -4.78 19.50
C ASN A 58 9.67 -6.00 20.43
N GLY A 59 10.82 -6.54 20.85
CA GLY A 59 10.86 -7.60 21.87
C GLY A 59 10.30 -7.14 23.21
N GLY A 60 10.57 -5.89 23.60
CA GLY A 60 9.97 -5.25 24.76
C GLY A 60 8.44 -5.19 24.69
N ASP A 61 7.87 -4.85 23.53
CA ASP A 61 6.41 -4.88 23.29
C ASP A 61 5.85 -6.30 23.46
N GLY A 62 6.56 -7.31 22.94
CA GLY A 62 6.19 -8.72 23.11
C GLY A 62 6.24 -9.19 24.57
N LEU A 63 7.28 -8.83 25.31
CA LEU A 63 7.40 -9.14 26.75
C LEU A 63 6.29 -8.45 27.56
N ALA A 64 5.99 -7.20 27.24
CA ALA A 64 4.89 -6.45 27.87
C ALA A 64 3.53 -7.09 27.55
N LEU A 65 3.29 -7.49 26.31
CA LEU A 65 2.08 -8.22 25.92
C LEU A 65 1.95 -9.54 26.68
N GLY A 66 3.03 -10.33 26.76
CA GLY A 66 3.02 -11.59 27.49
C GLY A 66 2.65 -11.41 28.96
N ARG A 67 3.14 -10.35 29.61
CA ARG A 67 2.76 -9.96 30.97
C ARG A 67 1.27 -9.65 31.07
N LEU A 68 0.74 -8.78 30.21
CA LEU A 68 -0.66 -8.34 30.23
C LEU A 68 -1.63 -9.51 29.97
N LEU A 69 -1.29 -10.40 29.03
CA LEU A 69 -2.08 -11.60 28.74
C LEU A 69 -2.11 -12.56 29.95
N ASN A 70 -0.98 -12.72 30.64
CA ASN A 70 -0.92 -13.51 31.88
C ASN A 70 -1.80 -12.92 33.00
N GLU A 71 -1.87 -11.58 33.13
CA GLU A 71 -2.69 -10.93 34.16
C GLU A 71 -4.18 -11.25 34.02
N VAL A 72 -4.65 -11.54 32.81
CA VAL A 72 -6.06 -11.89 32.54
C VAL A 72 -6.28 -13.37 32.23
N GLY A 73 -5.28 -14.23 32.49
CA GLY A 73 -5.43 -15.68 32.52
C GLY A 73 -5.24 -16.41 31.18
N TYR A 74 -4.63 -15.80 30.17
CA TYR A 74 -4.19 -16.53 28.97
C TYR A 74 -3.08 -17.52 29.33
N CYS A 75 -3.01 -18.65 28.61
CA CYS A 75 -1.86 -19.54 28.68
C CYS A 75 -0.74 -19.03 27.77
N VAL A 76 0.25 -18.33 28.34
CA VAL A 76 1.35 -17.71 27.58
C VAL A 76 2.67 -18.43 27.83
N ASP A 77 3.33 -18.87 26.78
CA ASP A 77 4.75 -19.25 26.78
C ASP A 77 5.57 -18.11 26.14
N VAL A 78 6.64 -17.68 26.80
CA VAL A 78 7.50 -16.58 26.32
C VAL A 78 8.91 -17.08 26.04
N TYR A 79 9.36 -16.87 24.81
CA TYR A 79 10.68 -17.20 24.31
C TYR A 79 11.43 -15.93 23.95
N LEU A 80 12.61 -15.73 24.55
CA LEU A 80 13.48 -14.60 24.28
C LEU A 80 14.69 -15.06 23.46
N LEU A 81 14.88 -14.45 22.30
CA LEU A 81 16.07 -14.68 21.48
C LEU A 81 17.32 -14.24 22.24
N GLY A 82 18.29 -15.14 22.37
CA GLY A 82 19.53 -14.91 23.11
C GLY A 82 20.32 -13.73 22.55
N SER A 83 20.70 -12.81 23.43
CA SER A 83 21.56 -11.66 23.15
C SER A 83 22.42 -11.35 24.37
N ASN A 84 23.53 -10.65 24.17
CA ASN A 84 24.38 -10.16 25.26
C ASN A 84 23.75 -8.93 25.95
N THR A 85 22.91 -8.18 25.24
CA THR A 85 22.27 -6.96 25.74
C THR A 85 20.83 -6.87 25.27
N LEU A 86 19.97 -6.33 26.13
CA LEU A 86 18.61 -5.92 25.81
C LEU A 86 18.58 -4.39 25.73
N SER A 87 17.65 -3.83 24.94
CA SER A 87 17.37 -2.40 25.01
C SER A 87 16.84 -2.02 26.40
N PRO A 88 16.98 -0.75 26.85
CA PRO A 88 16.55 -0.35 28.18
C PRO A 88 15.09 -0.71 28.50
N ASP A 89 14.17 -0.43 27.58
CA ASP A 89 12.75 -0.71 27.78
C ASP A 89 12.44 -2.22 27.72
N CYS A 90 13.13 -2.97 26.85
CA CYS A 90 13.03 -4.43 26.80
C CYS A 90 13.51 -5.07 28.10
N GLN A 91 14.63 -4.58 28.67
CA GLN A 91 15.15 -5.02 29.97
C GLN A 91 14.14 -4.78 31.10
N ILE A 92 13.49 -3.61 31.12
CA ILE A 92 12.45 -3.31 32.12
C ILE A 92 11.28 -4.29 32.01
N ASN A 93 10.79 -4.57 30.80
CA ASN A 93 9.69 -5.52 30.62
C ASN A 93 10.09 -6.97 30.89
N TYR A 94 11.33 -7.36 30.60
CA TYR A 94 11.89 -8.64 31.01
C TYR A 94 11.84 -8.81 32.53
N GLU A 95 12.24 -7.79 33.29
CA GLU A 95 12.18 -7.82 34.75
C GLU A 95 10.75 -7.81 35.28
N ARG A 96 9.85 -7.01 34.69
CA ARG A 96 8.42 -6.97 35.08
C ARG A 96 7.75 -8.32 34.89
N LEU A 97 7.97 -8.97 33.74
CA LEU A 97 7.43 -10.30 33.46
C LEU A 97 8.00 -11.36 34.40
N ASN A 98 9.32 -11.35 34.67
CA ASN A 98 9.92 -12.28 35.62
C ASN A 98 9.40 -12.08 37.06
N ARG A 99 9.21 -10.83 37.50
CA ARG A 99 8.66 -10.52 38.83
C ARG A 99 7.21 -11.00 39.00
N GLN A 100 6.43 -11.06 37.91
CA GLN A 100 5.07 -11.58 37.92
C GLN A 100 5.01 -13.06 38.32
N GLY A 101 6.03 -13.84 37.96
CA GLY A 101 6.17 -15.25 38.38
C GLY A 101 5.16 -16.24 37.77
N ILE A 102 4.31 -15.81 36.83
CA ILE A 102 3.30 -16.66 36.18
C ILE A 102 3.92 -17.51 35.06
N THR A 103 4.71 -16.88 34.18
CA THR A 103 5.40 -17.55 33.08
C THR A 103 6.90 -17.37 33.20
N LYS A 104 7.65 -18.45 33.01
CA LYS A 104 9.11 -18.41 32.91
C LYS A 104 9.54 -18.04 31.49
N ILE A 105 10.38 -17.02 31.36
CA ILE A 105 11.01 -16.67 30.08
C ILE A 105 12.05 -17.73 29.71
N ARG A 106 11.93 -18.31 28.52
CA ARG A 106 12.85 -19.33 27.99
C ARG A 106 13.79 -18.68 26.98
N LEU A 107 15.10 -18.90 27.13
CA LEU A 107 16.09 -18.34 26.22
C LEU A 107 16.29 -19.25 25.02
N ILE A 108 16.31 -18.66 23.82
CA ILE A 108 16.68 -19.35 22.57
C ILE A 108 18.13 -19.03 22.25
N LYS A 109 19.02 -20.01 22.36
CA LYS A 109 20.44 -19.88 21.98
C LYS A 109 20.80 -20.74 20.77
N SER A 110 19.98 -21.74 20.45
CA SER A 110 20.14 -22.66 19.33
C SER A 110 18.81 -23.29 18.92
N GLU A 111 18.78 -24.03 17.80
CA GLU A 111 17.59 -24.75 17.33
C GLU A 111 17.01 -25.74 18.37
N LYS A 112 17.83 -26.25 19.29
CA LYS A 112 17.39 -27.18 20.34
C LYS A 112 16.43 -26.53 21.35
N ASP A 113 16.42 -25.20 21.40
CA ASP A 113 15.58 -24.43 22.31
C ASP A 113 14.20 -24.10 21.70
N PHE A 114 13.97 -24.45 20.42
CA PHE A 114 12.74 -24.12 19.72
C PHE A 114 11.55 -24.92 20.29
N PRO A 115 10.41 -24.25 20.59
CA PRO A 115 9.21 -24.96 21.02
C PRO A 115 8.62 -25.79 19.90
N ASN A 116 7.87 -26.83 20.27
CA ASN A 116 6.91 -27.42 19.35
C ASN A 116 5.72 -26.46 19.16
N LEU A 117 5.42 -26.11 17.91
CA LEU A 117 4.32 -25.23 17.53
C LEU A 117 3.24 -26.07 16.83
N ASN A 118 2.05 -26.14 17.40
CA ASN A 118 0.90 -26.84 16.82
C ASN A 118 -0.13 -25.85 16.26
N GLU A 119 -1.11 -26.34 15.51
CA GLU A 119 -2.13 -25.51 14.88
C GLU A 119 -3.08 -24.81 15.87
N ASP A 120 -3.17 -25.31 17.10
CA ASP A 120 -4.03 -24.75 18.15
C ASP A 120 -3.41 -23.54 18.89
N CYS A 121 -2.12 -23.27 18.67
CA CYS A 121 -1.44 -22.13 19.28
C CYS A 121 -1.52 -20.87 18.42
N ILE A 122 -1.39 -19.72 19.08
CA ILE A 122 -1.20 -18.41 18.46
C ILE A 122 0.25 -18.01 18.64
N VAL A 123 0.97 -17.84 17.55
CA VAL A 123 2.37 -17.41 17.57
C VAL A 123 2.42 -15.89 17.46
N VAL A 124 3.12 -15.24 18.38
CA VAL A 124 3.38 -13.80 18.33
C VAL A 124 4.82 -13.57 17.94
N ASP A 125 5.00 -12.94 16.78
CA ASP A 125 6.30 -12.50 16.28
C ASP A 125 6.57 -11.06 16.75
N SER A 126 7.51 -10.94 17.68
CA SER A 126 8.05 -9.67 18.18
C SER A 126 9.58 -9.69 18.20
N LEU A 127 10.20 -10.43 17.26
CA LEU A 127 11.65 -10.61 17.23
C LEU A 127 12.36 -9.31 16.77
N PHE A 128 11.96 -8.77 15.63
CA PHE A 128 12.59 -7.61 15.02
C PHE A 128 11.53 -6.66 14.49
N GLY A 129 11.56 -5.41 14.95
CA GLY A 129 10.66 -4.37 14.46
C GLY A 129 11.21 -3.67 13.22
N SER A 130 10.64 -2.50 12.92
CA SER A 130 11.00 -1.70 11.74
C SER A 130 12.46 -1.22 11.70
N GLY A 131 13.20 -1.37 12.79
CA GLY A 131 14.58 -0.93 12.90
C GLY A 131 15.66 -1.80 12.26
N LEU A 132 15.29 -2.80 11.48
CA LEU A 132 16.22 -3.69 10.80
C LEU A 132 17.05 -2.94 9.74
N THR A 133 18.38 -3.09 9.78
CA THR A 133 19.31 -2.45 8.82
C THR A 133 20.14 -3.46 8.03
N ARG A 134 20.05 -4.75 8.36
CA ARG A 134 20.80 -5.85 7.76
C ARG A 134 19.94 -7.12 7.72
N PRO A 135 20.22 -8.07 6.80
CA PRO A 135 19.53 -9.35 6.79
C PRO A 135 19.67 -10.11 8.12
N ILE A 136 18.68 -10.95 8.41
CA ILE A 136 18.68 -11.80 9.60
C ILE A 136 19.46 -13.09 9.29
N GLU A 137 20.37 -13.44 10.21
CA GLU A 137 21.27 -14.59 10.06
C GLU A 137 21.28 -15.47 11.32
N GLY A 138 21.90 -16.65 11.21
CA GLY A 138 22.14 -17.56 12.33
C GLY A 138 20.85 -18.09 12.98
N VAL A 139 20.85 -18.19 14.31
CA VAL A 139 19.73 -18.78 15.08
C VAL A 139 18.43 -18.02 14.88
N ALA A 140 18.50 -16.70 14.66
CA ALA A 140 17.32 -15.89 14.36
C ALA A 140 16.69 -16.27 13.02
N ALA A 141 17.51 -16.50 11.99
CA ALA A 141 17.04 -16.97 10.67
C ALA A 141 16.36 -18.34 10.78
N GLN A 142 17.01 -19.27 11.49
CA GLN A 142 16.48 -20.62 11.74
C GLN A 142 15.15 -20.58 12.50
N LEU A 143 15.01 -19.66 13.45
CA LEU A 143 13.77 -19.48 14.20
C LEU A 143 12.63 -18.94 13.32
N ILE A 144 12.94 -18.01 12.40
CA ILE A 144 11.94 -17.53 11.42
C ILE A 144 11.50 -18.68 10.50
N ASP A 145 12.42 -19.52 10.04
CA ASP A 145 12.07 -20.69 9.23
C ASP A 145 11.20 -21.69 10.01
N HIS A 146 11.51 -21.90 11.30
CA HIS A 146 10.70 -22.73 12.20
C HIS A 146 9.27 -22.18 12.39
N ILE A 147 9.13 -20.86 12.61
CA ILE A 147 7.82 -20.19 12.70
C ILE A 147 7.07 -20.34 11.37
N ASN A 148 7.73 -20.11 10.23
CA ASN A 148 7.13 -20.21 8.91
C ASN A 148 6.72 -21.63 8.51
N GLY A 149 7.35 -22.65 9.10
CA GLY A 149 7.05 -24.06 8.88
C GLY A 149 5.87 -24.58 9.71
N CYS A 150 5.40 -23.83 10.71
CA CYS A 150 4.29 -24.26 11.55
C CYS A 150 2.93 -23.95 10.89
N LYS A 151 1.87 -24.61 11.38
CA LYS A 151 0.48 -24.37 10.95
C LYS A 151 -0.28 -23.40 11.86
N ALA A 152 0.38 -22.87 12.88
CA ALA A 152 -0.21 -21.96 13.83
C ALA A 152 -0.59 -20.64 13.15
N LYS A 153 -1.56 -19.92 13.73
CA LYS A 153 -1.82 -18.53 13.33
C LYS A 153 -0.68 -17.66 13.85
N VAL A 154 0.00 -16.96 12.94
CA VAL A 154 1.12 -16.07 13.26
C VAL A 154 0.65 -14.62 13.25
N ILE A 155 0.96 -13.88 14.31
CA ILE A 155 0.63 -12.47 14.49
C ILE A 155 1.93 -11.70 14.69
N SER A 156 2.28 -10.80 13.78
CA SER A 156 3.48 -9.97 13.92
C SER A 156 3.17 -8.64 14.59
N ILE A 157 4.05 -8.19 15.48
CA ILE A 157 3.97 -6.89 16.15
C ILE A 157 4.86 -5.90 15.40
N ASP A 158 4.30 -4.71 15.11
CA ASP A 158 4.89 -3.60 14.35
C ASP A 158 5.07 -3.88 12.86
N ILE A 159 5.81 -4.94 12.53
CA ILE A 159 6.19 -5.40 11.19
C ILE A 159 6.63 -6.88 11.29
N PRO A 160 6.38 -7.74 10.28
CA PRO A 160 6.92 -9.10 10.30
C PRO A 160 8.44 -9.09 10.39
N SER A 161 8.98 -9.85 11.34
CA SER A 161 10.41 -9.92 11.57
C SER A 161 11.13 -10.35 10.30
N GLY A 162 12.14 -9.55 9.92
CA GLY A 162 12.87 -9.71 8.66
C GLY A 162 12.38 -8.80 7.55
N LEU A 163 11.18 -8.22 7.62
CA LEU A 163 10.73 -7.25 6.62
C LEU A 163 11.34 -5.87 6.90
N PHE A 164 11.88 -5.23 5.86
CA PHE A 164 12.34 -3.84 5.95
C PHE A 164 11.15 -2.87 5.92
N GLY A 165 11.26 -1.71 6.59
CA GLY A 165 10.18 -0.71 6.65
C GLY A 165 9.83 -0.06 5.30
N GLU A 166 10.81 0.01 4.40
CA GLU A 166 10.71 0.61 3.08
C GLU A 166 11.01 -0.43 1.97
N GLY A 167 11.91 -0.12 1.03
CA GLY A 167 12.43 -1.10 0.08
C GLY A 167 13.40 -2.08 0.73
N ASN A 168 13.47 -3.29 0.20
CA ASN A 168 14.48 -4.27 0.61
C ASN A 168 15.76 -4.06 -0.23
N PRO A 169 16.87 -3.57 0.37
CA PRO A 169 18.14 -3.42 -0.33
C PRO A 169 18.86 -4.76 -0.56
N PHE A 170 18.37 -5.87 0.00
CA PHE A 170 18.96 -7.20 -0.07
C PHE A 170 17.95 -8.21 -0.67
N PRO A 171 17.79 -8.24 -2.00
CA PRO A 171 16.75 -9.04 -2.66
C PRO A 171 16.93 -10.56 -2.52
N ASN A 172 18.14 -11.03 -2.21
CA ASN A 172 18.45 -12.44 -2.00
C ASN A 172 18.80 -12.67 -0.52
N ASN A 173 18.17 -13.69 0.10
CA ASN A 173 18.50 -14.20 1.45
C ASN A 173 18.11 -13.36 2.67
N ASN A 174 16.91 -12.79 2.74
CA ASN A 174 16.39 -12.35 4.03
C ASN A 174 15.21 -13.24 4.48
N PRO A 175 15.35 -14.04 5.55
CA PRO A 175 14.23 -14.79 6.11
C PRO A 175 13.25 -13.78 6.72
N VAL A 176 11.98 -13.87 6.31
CA VAL A 176 10.90 -13.00 6.78
C VAL A 176 9.78 -13.85 7.33
N VAL A 177 9.28 -13.50 8.51
CA VAL A 177 8.10 -14.14 9.11
C VAL A 177 6.88 -13.95 8.20
N LYS A 178 6.11 -15.00 8.02
CA LYS A 178 4.83 -15.01 7.28
C LYS A 178 3.68 -14.89 8.27
N ALA A 179 3.28 -13.66 8.55
CA ALA A 179 2.16 -13.38 9.42
C ALA A 179 0.83 -13.66 8.72
N SER A 180 -0.14 -14.14 9.48
CA SER A 180 -1.55 -14.12 9.07
C SER A 180 -2.12 -12.70 9.19
N ILE A 181 -1.69 -11.96 10.22
CA ILE A 181 -2.03 -10.56 10.43
C ILE A 181 -0.86 -9.83 11.11
N THR A 182 -0.63 -8.57 10.73
CA THR A 182 0.35 -7.67 11.35
C THR A 182 -0.34 -6.56 12.13
N LEU A 183 0.01 -6.39 13.40
CA LEU A 183 -0.47 -5.31 14.27
C LEU A 183 0.56 -4.18 14.28
N THR A 184 0.36 -3.19 13.41
CA THR A 184 1.33 -2.10 13.21
C THR A 184 1.05 -0.91 14.13
N LEU A 185 2.10 -0.38 14.75
CA LEU A 185 1.96 0.67 15.76
C LEU A 185 1.91 2.06 15.10
N GLN A 186 0.85 2.81 15.37
CA GLN A 186 0.50 4.16 14.91
C GLN A 186 0.36 4.37 13.39
N PHE A 187 1.31 3.88 12.60
CA PHE A 187 1.37 4.06 11.16
C PHE A 187 1.72 2.73 10.46
N PRO A 188 1.10 2.44 9.30
CA PRO A 188 1.57 1.35 8.45
C PRO A 188 2.94 1.70 7.85
N LYS A 189 3.75 0.67 7.60
CA LYS A 189 5.08 0.85 6.98
C LYS A 189 4.90 0.93 5.48
N GLN A 190 5.79 1.64 4.80
CA GLN A 190 5.73 1.78 3.34
C GLN A 190 5.78 0.40 2.66
N SER A 191 6.57 -0.52 3.21
CA SER A 191 6.72 -1.87 2.69
C SER A 191 5.41 -2.67 2.61
N PHE A 192 4.39 -2.33 3.39
CA PHE A 192 3.11 -3.05 3.41
C PHE A 192 2.30 -2.83 2.13
N PHE A 193 2.58 -1.75 1.40
CA PHE A 193 1.87 -1.38 0.18
C PHE A 193 2.51 -1.97 -1.09
N PHE A 194 3.55 -2.80 -0.95
CA PHE A 194 4.17 -3.52 -2.06
C PHE A 194 3.59 -4.93 -2.15
N ALA A 195 3.06 -5.28 -3.33
CA ALA A 195 2.29 -6.51 -3.52
C ALA A 195 3.09 -7.78 -3.18
N GLU A 196 4.40 -7.79 -3.44
CA GLU A 196 5.30 -8.89 -3.12
C GLU A 196 5.46 -9.16 -1.62
N ASN A 197 5.08 -8.18 -0.77
CA ASN A 197 5.18 -8.27 0.68
C ASN A 197 3.88 -8.75 1.34
N TYR A 198 2.76 -8.82 0.61
CA TYR A 198 1.49 -9.32 1.15
C TYR A 198 1.63 -10.72 1.78
N ARG A 199 2.42 -11.60 1.15
CA ARG A 199 2.71 -12.95 1.66
C ARG A 199 3.43 -13.00 3.02
N PHE A 200 4.00 -11.87 3.46
CA PHE A 200 4.67 -11.74 4.75
C PHE A 200 3.83 -10.97 5.75
N VAL A 201 3.20 -9.88 5.30
CA VAL A 201 2.38 -8.99 6.15
C VAL A 201 1.06 -9.63 6.52
N GLY A 202 0.45 -10.38 5.59
CA GLY A 202 -0.94 -10.80 5.69
C GLY A 202 -1.88 -9.59 5.64
N ASP A 203 -2.99 -9.67 6.37
CA ASP A 203 -3.78 -8.48 6.69
C ASP A 203 -3.02 -7.60 7.70
N PHE A 204 -3.35 -6.32 7.82
CA PHE A 204 -2.77 -5.49 8.89
C PHE A 204 -3.80 -4.58 9.54
N GLU A 205 -3.58 -4.32 10.82
CA GLU A 205 -4.35 -3.35 11.60
C GLU A 205 -3.43 -2.29 12.21
N VAL A 206 -3.82 -1.02 12.07
CA VAL A 206 -3.10 0.10 12.63
C VAL A 206 -3.59 0.35 14.05
N LEU A 207 -2.74 0.10 15.04
CA LEU A 207 -3.05 0.28 16.45
C LEU A 207 -2.58 1.67 16.91
N PRO A 208 -3.49 2.56 17.36
CA PRO A 208 -3.11 3.88 17.84
C PRO A 208 -2.39 3.77 19.19
N ILE A 209 -1.17 4.29 19.30
CA ILE A 209 -0.38 4.28 20.55
C ILE A 209 -0.34 5.67 21.23
N GLY A 210 -1.07 6.64 20.66
CA GLY A 210 -1.15 7.99 21.19
C GLY A 210 0.13 8.80 20.96
N LEU A 211 0.66 8.79 19.74
CA LEU A 211 1.73 9.72 19.36
C LEU A 211 1.21 11.16 19.24
N SER A 212 2.08 12.13 19.50
CA SER A 212 1.73 13.56 19.54
C SER A 212 1.18 14.03 18.19
N PRO A 213 -0.09 14.52 18.13
CA PRO A 213 -0.66 15.07 16.89
C PRO A 213 0.17 16.21 16.31
N LYS A 214 0.72 17.08 17.19
CA LYS A 214 1.59 18.19 16.79
C LYS A 214 2.85 17.69 16.10
N ALA A 215 3.49 16.65 16.64
CA ALA A 215 4.67 16.06 16.02
C ALA A 215 4.32 15.50 14.63
N ILE A 216 3.26 14.69 14.55
CA ILE A 216 2.75 14.09 13.30
C ILE A 216 2.45 15.16 12.23
N ASP A 217 1.78 16.23 12.60
CA ASP A 217 1.41 17.30 11.67
C ASP A 217 2.65 18.05 11.16
N SER A 218 3.61 18.33 12.06
CA SER A 218 4.84 19.04 11.74
C SER A 218 5.84 18.22 10.92
N THR A 219 5.83 16.88 11.04
CA THR A 219 6.71 16.01 10.26
C THR A 219 6.22 15.94 8.81
N ILE A 220 7.05 16.41 7.87
CA ILE A 220 6.75 16.35 6.44
C ILE A 220 6.85 14.90 5.97
N SER A 221 5.88 14.46 5.17
CA SER A 221 5.99 13.20 4.44
C SER A 221 5.70 13.40 2.96
N ASN A 222 6.50 12.72 2.13
CA ASN A 222 6.30 12.63 0.68
C ASN A 222 5.35 11.48 0.29
N TYR A 223 4.92 10.66 1.26
CA TYR A 223 4.15 9.44 1.02
C TYR A 223 2.81 9.51 1.74
N HIS A 224 1.75 9.13 1.02
CA HIS A 224 0.39 9.13 1.54
C HIS A 224 -0.35 7.89 1.05
N TYR A 225 -1.27 7.38 1.86
CA TYR A 225 -2.28 6.42 1.42
C TYR A 225 -3.67 7.03 1.55
N VAL A 226 -4.56 6.61 0.66
CA VAL A 226 -5.93 7.14 0.56
C VAL A 226 -6.82 6.44 1.58
N THR A 227 -7.51 7.21 2.41
CA THR A 227 -8.54 6.75 3.33
C THR A 227 -9.94 7.15 2.86
N ILE A 228 -10.98 6.63 3.51
CA ILE A 228 -12.35 7.03 3.22
C ILE A 228 -12.59 8.53 3.48
N ASP A 229 -11.91 9.12 4.46
CA ASP A 229 -12.01 10.54 4.76
C ASP A 229 -11.32 11.39 3.69
N ASP A 230 -10.20 10.92 3.14
CA ASP A 230 -9.57 11.55 1.98
C ASP A 230 -10.52 11.56 0.76
N LEU A 231 -11.36 10.53 0.59
CA LEU A 231 -12.37 10.48 -0.48
C LEU A 231 -13.56 11.40 -0.22
N ARG A 232 -14.04 11.47 1.03
CA ARG A 232 -15.17 12.35 1.42
C ARG A 232 -14.90 13.81 1.10
N THR A 233 -13.66 14.27 1.29
CA THR A 233 -13.27 15.66 1.00
C THR A 233 -13.13 15.96 -0.50
N ARG A 234 -13.01 14.93 -1.35
CA ARG A 234 -12.86 15.07 -2.81
C ARG A 234 -14.15 14.83 -3.58
N TYR A 235 -15.11 14.17 -2.95
CA TYR A 235 -16.43 13.93 -3.53
C TYR A 235 -17.14 15.26 -3.83
N LYS A 236 -17.72 15.38 -5.02
CA LYS A 236 -18.51 16.56 -5.43
C LYS A 236 -20.00 16.24 -5.30
N PRO A 237 -20.67 16.67 -4.21
CA PRO A 237 -22.11 16.44 -4.06
C PRO A 237 -22.89 17.21 -5.14
N ARG A 238 -24.09 16.71 -5.49
CA ARG A 238 -24.98 17.37 -6.44
C ARG A 238 -26.02 18.22 -5.71
N ASP A 239 -26.08 19.51 -6.01
CA ASP A 239 -27.13 20.40 -5.52
C ASP A 239 -28.44 20.18 -6.32
N LYS A 240 -29.58 20.43 -5.67
CA LYS A 240 -30.94 20.30 -6.20
C LYS A 240 -31.16 21.06 -7.51
N PHE A 241 -30.47 22.18 -7.70
CA PHE A 241 -30.61 23.05 -8.87
C PHE A 241 -29.40 23.00 -9.82
N ASN A 242 -28.47 22.06 -9.65
CA ASN A 242 -27.37 21.89 -10.61
C ASN A 242 -27.88 21.36 -11.95
N HIS A 243 -27.26 21.81 -13.03
CA HIS A 243 -27.50 21.34 -14.38
C HIS A 243 -26.25 20.61 -14.92
N LYS A 244 -26.41 19.88 -16.03
CA LYS A 244 -25.35 19.03 -16.62
C LYS A 244 -24.03 19.75 -16.90
N GLY A 245 -24.05 21.05 -17.23
CA GLY A 245 -22.84 21.85 -17.47
C GLY A 245 -21.92 21.97 -16.25
N VAL A 246 -22.47 21.90 -15.03
CA VAL A 246 -21.72 22.02 -13.77
C VAL A 246 -20.76 20.84 -13.56
N PHE A 247 -21.11 19.65 -14.06
CA PHE A 247 -20.32 18.43 -13.86
C PHE A 247 -19.42 18.09 -15.04
N GLY A 248 -19.18 19.07 -15.91
CA GLY A 248 -18.26 18.97 -17.04
C GLY A 248 -18.73 18.03 -18.16
N HIS A 249 -17.96 18.05 -19.23
CA HIS A 249 -18.12 17.29 -20.45
C HIS A 249 -16.82 16.53 -20.73
N ALA A 250 -16.86 15.21 -20.53
CA ALA A 250 -15.73 14.33 -20.81
C ALA A 250 -15.78 13.83 -22.26
N LEU A 251 -14.62 13.77 -22.90
CA LEU A 251 -14.41 13.03 -24.15
C LEU A 251 -13.69 11.72 -23.88
N ILE A 252 -14.20 10.62 -24.42
CA ILE A 252 -13.55 9.31 -24.38
C ILE A 252 -13.16 8.92 -25.81
N VAL A 253 -11.87 8.76 -26.08
CA VAL A 253 -11.33 8.31 -27.36
C VAL A 253 -10.91 6.85 -27.22
N SER A 254 -11.73 5.95 -27.73
CA SER A 254 -11.62 4.53 -27.41
C SER A 254 -12.24 3.65 -28.48
N GLY A 255 -11.80 2.39 -28.53
CA GLY A 255 -12.38 1.37 -29.40
C GLY A 255 -11.78 1.33 -30.80
N SER A 256 -11.89 0.14 -31.38
CA SER A 256 -11.43 -0.23 -32.71
C SER A 256 -12.21 -1.48 -33.15
N LYS A 257 -12.01 -1.94 -34.39
CA LYS A 257 -12.58 -3.20 -34.86
C LYS A 257 -12.21 -4.35 -33.91
N GLY A 258 -13.22 -4.93 -33.27
CA GLY A 258 -13.06 -6.02 -32.29
C GLY A 258 -12.84 -5.58 -30.84
N MET A 259 -12.70 -4.28 -30.55
CA MET A 259 -12.40 -3.76 -29.19
C MET A 259 -13.39 -2.71 -28.69
N MET A 260 -14.58 -2.62 -29.26
CA MET A 260 -15.63 -1.67 -28.84
C MET A 260 -16.11 -1.86 -27.39
N GLY A 261 -15.85 -3.02 -26.78
CA GLY A 261 -16.12 -3.24 -25.36
C GLY A 261 -15.35 -2.28 -24.44
N ALA A 262 -14.14 -1.86 -24.83
CA ALA A 262 -13.35 -0.90 -24.07
C ALA A 262 -14.06 0.48 -24.00
N ALA A 263 -14.57 0.95 -25.14
CA ALA A 263 -15.33 2.19 -25.22
C ALA A 263 -16.58 2.14 -24.34
N ILE A 264 -17.36 1.04 -24.42
CA ILE A 264 -18.57 0.87 -23.59
C ILE A 264 -18.25 0.96 -22.09
N LEU A 265 -17.19 0.29 -21.63
CA LEU A 265 -16.81 0.27 -20.22
C LEU A 265 -16.34 1.65 -19.75
N ALA A 266 -15.50 2.32 -20.54
CA ALA A 266 -15.01 3.66 -20.24
C ALA A 266 -16.17 4.68 -20.16
N SER A 267 -17.07 4.70 -21.16
CA SER A 267 -18.19 5.66 -21.18
C SER A 267 -19.18 5.41 -20.03
N ARG A 268 -19.48 4.15 -19.70
CA ARG A 268 -20.33 3.81 -18.54
C ARG A 268 -19.69 4.26 -17.24
N ALA A 269 -18.39 4.06 -17.08
CA ALA A 269 -17.67 4.49 -15.88
C ALA A 269 -17.76 6.02 -15.73
N SER A 270 -17.53 6.79 -16.78
CA SER A 270 -17.63 8.26 -16.75
C SER A 270 -19.01 8.78 -16.35
N ILE A 271 -20.09 8.17 -16.86
CA ILE A 271 -21.45 8.55 -16.44
C ILE A 271 -21.68 8.20 -14.96
N LYS A 272 -21.30 6.98 -14.56
CA LYS A 272 -21.50 6.50 -13.18
C LYS A 272 -20.72 7.31 -12.14
N THR A 273 -19.54 7.82 -12.49
CA THR A 273 -18.72 8.65 -11.59
C THR A 273 -19.18 10.11 -11.53
N GLY A 274 -20.16 10.49 -12.35
CA GLY A 274 -20.92 11.72 -12.17
C GLY A 274 -20.64 12.81 -13.19
N CYS A 275 -19.96 12.52 -14.32
CA CYS A 275 -19.83 13.46 -15.43
C CYS A 275 -21.20 13.98 -15.89
N GLY A 276 -21.28 15.27 -16.20
CA GLY A 276 -22.53 15.90 -16.63
C GLY A 276 -22.88 15.58 -18.09
N LEU A 277 -21.87 15.54 -18.94
CA LEU A 277 -21.94 15.09 -20.33
C LEU A 277 -20.77 14.15 -20.61
N VAL A 278 -21.02 13.14 -21.44
CA VAL A 278 -19.98 12.23 -21.95
C VAL A 278 -20.18 12.11 -23.44
N THR A 279 -19.13 12.43 -24.20
CA THR A 279 -19.02 12.10 -25.62
C THR A 279 -17.96 11.02 -25.77
N THR A 280 -18.24 10.00 -26.58
CA THR A 280 -17.24 8.99 -26.94
C THR A 280 -16.96 9.09 -28.43
N HIS A 281 -15.70 9.32 -28.76
CA HIS A 281 -15.18 9.30 -30.10
C HIS A 281 -14.73 7.88 -30.46
N ILE A 282 -15.34 7.30 -31.49
CA ILE A 282 -15.19 5.90 -31.89
C ILE A 282 -15.16 5.78 -33.42
N PRO A 283 -14.58 4.70 -33.99
CA PRO A 283 -14.67 4.45 -35.42
C PRO A 283 -16.10 4.13 -35.88
N GLN A 284 -16.38 4.29 -37.17
CA GLN A 284 -17.74 4.16 -37.73
C GLN A 284 -18.42 2.83 -37.40
N ILE A 285 -17.68 1.72 -37.43
CA ILE A 285 -18.18 0.37 -37.10
C ILE A 285 -18.75 0.29 -35.67
N GLY A 286 -18.31 1.17 -34.78
CA GLY A 286 -18.69 1.21 -33.38
C GLY A 286 -20.04 1.86 -33.09
N TYR A 287 -20.60 2.66 -34.02
CA TYR A 287 -21.79 3.50 -33.76
C TYR A 287 -22.96 2.70 -33.18
N ALA A 288 -23.40 1.67 -33.89
CA ALA A 288 -24.54 0.86 -33.47
C ALA A 288 -24.24 0.04 -32.20
N ILE A 289 -22.98 -0.34 -31.98
CA ILE A 289 -22.54 -1.10 -30.81
C ILE A 289 -22.66 -0.22 -29.56
N LEU A 290 -22.11 0.99 -29.61
CA LEU A 290 -22.12 1.92 -28.49
C LEU A 290 -23.54 2.42 -28.19
N GLN A 291 -24.29 2.85 -29.21
CA GLN A 291 -25.64 3.40 -29.01
C GLN A 291 -26.65 2.37 -28.48
N LYS A 292 -26.47 1.08 -28.79
CA LYS A 292 -27.29 0.01 -28.19
C LYS A 292 -26.91 -0.29 -26.75
N ALA A 293 -25.65 -0.11 -26.38
CA ALA A 293 -25.14 -0.48 -25.06
C ALA A 293 -25.22 0.65 -24.03
N VAL A 294 -25.04 1.90 -24.45
CA VAL A 294 -24.98 3.09 -23.60
C VAL A 294 -25.65 4.29 -24.31
N PRO A 295 -26.98 4.26 -24.53
CA PRO A 295 -27.69 5.29 -25.29
C PRO A 295 -27.63 6.70 -24.67
N GLU A 296 -27.23 6.83 -23.41
CA GLU A 296 -27.05 8.10 -22.71
C GLU A 296 -25.78 8.85 -23.14
N VAL A 297 -24.84 8.16 -23.81
CA VAL A 297 -23.57 8.71 -24.26
C VAL A 297 -23.72 9.33 -25.65
N LEU A 298 -23.21 10.55 -25.81
CA LEU A 298 -23.12 11.17 -27.13
C LEU A 298 -22.02 10.49 -27.94
N VAL A 299 -22.26 10.26 -29.22
CA VAL A 299 -21.29 9.63 -30.11
C VAL A 299 -20.71 10.66 -31.06
N ASP A 300 -19.39 10.67 -31.14
CA ASP A 300 -18.60 11.37 -32.14
C ASP A 300 -17.91 10.30 -33.00
N LEU A 301 -17.95 10.43 -34.32
CA LEU A 301 -17.46 9.39 -35.22
C LEU A 301 -16.15 9.80 -35.86
N ASP A 302 -15.20 8.86 -35.86
CA ASP A 302 -13.98 8.99 -36.65
C ASP A 302 -14.32 8.91 -38.15
N ILE A 303 -13.47 9.54 -38.97
CA ILE A 303 -13.54 9.40 -40.43
C ILE A 303 -13.23 7.97 -40.87
N GLU A 304 -12.45 7.24 -40.08
CA GLU A 304 -12.06 5.86 -40.35
C GLU A 304 -13.11 4.84 -39.89
N GLU A 305 -13.26 3.77 -40.70
CA GLU A 305 -14.21 2.70 -40.43
C GLU A 305 -13.86 1.88 -39.19
N ASN A 306 -12.56 1.67 -38.92
CA ASN A 306 -12.09 0.60 -38.03
C ASN A 306 -11.15 1.04 -36.89
N CYS A 307 -10.65 2.27 -36.90
CA CYS A 307 -9.71 2.75 -35.90
C CYS A 307 -9.85 4.26 -35.67
N PHE A 308 -9.13 4.76 -34.66
CA PHE A 308 -8.99 6.21 -34.43
C PHE A 308 -7.91 6.81 -35.35
N SER A 309 -8.14 8.02 -35.83
CA SER A 309 -7.22 8.78 -36.68
C SER A 309 -7.03 10.24 -36.25
N ALA A 310 -8.10 10.96 -35.91
CA ALA A 310 -8.01 12.38 -35.59
C ALA A 310 -9.23 12.87 -34.79
N LEU A 311 -9.07 14.01 -34.13
CA LEU A 311 -10.17 14.75 -33.53
C LEU A 311 -10.27 16.12 -34.20
N ASP A 312 -11.50 16.58 -34.44
CA ASP A 312 -11.76 17.92 -34.95
C ASP A 312 -11.66 18.97 -33.83
N SER A 313 -12.80 19.37 -33.25
CA SER A 313 -12.86 20.40 -32.22
C SER A 313 -13.01 19.79 -30.83
N ILE A 314 -11.94 19.91 -30.03
CA ILE A 314 -11.89 19.41 -28.65
C ILE A 314 -12.17 20.47 -27.58
N SER A 315 -12.30 21.74 -27.97
CA SER A 315 -12.38 22.88 -27.03
C SER A 315 -13.61 22.88 -26.11
N LYS A 316 -14.66 22.14 -26.46
CA LYS A 316 -15.88 22.00 -25.65
C LYS A 316 -15.72 21.04 -24.46
N TYR A 317 -14.69 20.19 -24.47
CA TYR A 317 -14.46 19.18 -23.46
C TYR A 317 -13.56 19.70 -22.33
N GLN A 318 -13.84 19.30 -21.09
CA GLN A 318 -13.03 19.68 -19.93
C GLN A 318 -11.96 18.63 -19.58
N ALA A 319 -12.10 17.40 -20.08
CA ALA A 319 -11.11 16.34 -19.96
C ALA A 319 -11.25 15.33 -21.10
N ILE A 320 -10.14 14.72 -21.49
CA ILE A 320 -10.09 13.69 -22.53
C ILE A 320 -9.45 12.43 -21.94
N ALA A 321 -10.12 11.29 -22.03
CA ALA A 321 -9.51 9.98 -21.81
C ALA A 321 -9.23 9.32 -23.15
N ILE A 322 -8.04 8.75 -23.35
CA ILE A 322 -7.65 8.12 -24.61
C ILE A 322 -6.87 6.82 -24.38
N GLY A 323 -7.14 5.82 -25.21
CA GLY A 323 -6.28 4.64 -25.34
C GLY A 323 -6.94 3.27 -25.15
N PRO A 324 -8.00 3.08 -24.33
CA PRO A 324 -8.63 1.76 -24.21
C PRO A 324 -9.13 1.23 -25.57
N GLY A 325 -8.58 0.11 -26.03
CA GLY A 325 -8.96 -0.53 -27.30
C GLY A 325 -8.70 0.31 -28.55
N LEU A 326 -7.82 1.30 -28.49
CA LEU A 326 -7.49 2.18 -29.62
C LEU A 326 -6.76 1.42 -30.75
N GLY A 327 -6.05 0.35 -30.39
CA GLY A 327 -5.06 -0.28 -31.26
C GLY A 327 -3.83 0.60 -31.47
N LYS A 328 -2.92 0.14 -32.35
CA LYS A 328 -1.65 0.82 -32.65
C LYS A 328 -1.45 1.06 -34.15
N SER A 329 -2.53 1.38 -34.86
CA SER A 329 -2.44 1.71 -36.28
C SER A 329 -1.64 3.01 -36.46
N VAL A 330 -0.98 3.18 -37.61
CA VAL A 330 -0.22 4.40 -37.94
C VAL A 330 -1.09 5.65 -37.73
N LYS A 331 -2.35 5.60 -38.18
CA LYS A 331 -3.33 6.68 -37.99
C LYS A 331 -3.60 6.98 -36.51
N SER A 332 -3.70 5.95 -35.67
CA SER A 332 -3.95 6.13 -34.23
C SER A 332 -2.74 6.73 -33.51
N VAL A 333 -1.53 6.38 -33.94
CA VAL A 333 -0.29 7.00 -33.45
C VAL A 333 -0.23 8.47 -33.85
N GLU A 334 -0.52 8.79 -35.11
CA GLU A 334 -0.58 10.17 -35.62
C GLU A 334 -1.65 10.99 -34.90
N GLY A 335 -2.84 10.43 -34.70
CA GLY A 335 -3.93 11.06 -33.97
C GLY A 335 -3.57 11.39 -32.53
N LEU A 336 -2.97 10.45 -31.80
CA LEU A 336 -2.51 10.70 -30.43
C LEU A 336 -1.39 11.77 -30.41
N SER A 337 -0.42 11.68 -31.32
CA SER A 337 0.64 12.69 -31.45
C SER A 337 0.05 14.08 -31.71
N ASN A 338 -0.94 14.19 -32.60
CA ASN A 338 -1.63 15.44 -32.91
C ASN A 338 -2.33 16.02 -31.66
N ILE A 339 -3.05 15.19 -30.88
CA ILE A 339 -3.65 15.61 -29.61
C ILE A 339 -2.59 16.18 -28.67
N LEU A 340 -1.49 15.45 -28.45
CA LEU A 340 -0.43 15.87 -27.53
C LEU A 340 0.25 17.17 -27.95
N ASN A 341 0.41 17.41 -29.26
CA ASN A 341 1.01 18.65 -29.76
C ASN A 341 0.10 19.88 -29.62
N ASN A 342 -1.23 19.69 -29.60
CA ASN A 342 -2.19 20.77 -29.82
C ASN A 342 -3.19 20.98 -28.69
N THR A 343 -3.12 20.19 -27.61
CA THR A 343 -4.06 20.33 -26.48
C THR A 343 -3.38 20.75 -25.18
N SER A 344 -4.09 21.57 -24.41
CA SER A 344 -3.82 21.83 -22.98
C SER A 344 -4.92 21.28 -22.08
N ILE A 345 -5.91 20.58 -22.66
CA ILE A 345 -7.02 19.98 -21.92
C ILE A 345 -6.46 18.82 -21.07
N PRO A 346 -6.87 18.68 -19.80
CA PRO A 346 -6.48 17.54 -18.96
C PRO A 346 -6.69 16.19 -19.65
N LEU A 347 -5.64 15.37 -19.63
CA LEU A 347 -5.63 14.06 -20.29
C LEU A 347 -5.59 12.91 -19.27
N VAL A 348 -6.28 11.83 -19.61
CA VAL A 348 -6.09 10.49 -19.02
C VAL A 348 -5.66 9.55 -20.13
N ILE A 349 -4.48 8.94 -20.02
CA ILE A 349 -3.95 8.01 -21.02
C ILE A 349 -3.86 6.61 -20.40
N ASP A 350 -4.43 5.64 -21.10
CA ASP A 350 -4.54 4.25 -20.65
C ASP A 350 -4.24 3.28 -21.81
N ALA A 351 -3.95 2.01 -21.48
CA ALA A 351 -3.88 0.87 -22.40
C ALA A 351 -3.09 1.15 -23.70
N ASP A 352 -3.74 1.08 -24.88
CA ASP A 352 -3.04 1.26 -26.16
C ASP A 352 -2.47 2.67 -26.32
N GLY A 353 -3.04 3.68 -25.67
CA GLY A 353 -2.43 5.01 -25.61
C GLY A 353 -1.07 4.99 -24.91
N LEU A 354 -0.96 4.23 -23.81
CA LEU A 354 0.31 4.02 -23.11
C LEU A 354 1.28 3.17 -23.94
N ASN A 355 0.79 2.16 -24.67
CA ASN A 355 1.63 1.37 -25.56
C ASN A 355 2.18 2.22 -26.72
N ILE A 356 1.39 3.13 -27.29
CA ILE A 356 1.85 4.08 -28.30
C ILE A 356 2.94 4.99 -27.71
N LEU A 357 2.74 5.54 -26.51
CA LEU A 357 3.75 6.35 -25.83
C LEU A 357 5.05 5.57 -25.57
N ALA A 358 4.95 4.28 -25.21
CA ALA A 358 6.11 3.43 -24.97
C ALA A 358 6.91 3.16 -26.25
N ASP A 359 6.23 2.97 -27.38
CA ASP A 359 6.83 2.78 -28.70
C ASP A 359 7.38 4.10 -29.30
N ASN A 360 6.92 5.26 -28.82
CA ASN A 360 7.24 6.60 -29.33
C ASN A 360 7.61 7.55 -28.16
N ARG A 361 8.74 7.26 -27.48
CA ARG A 361 9.11 7.87 -26.20
C ARG A 361 9.28 9.39 -26.23
N GLU A 362 9.56 9.96 -27.38
CA GLU A 362 9.62 11.41 -27.59
C GLU A 362 8.27 12.10 -27.34
N LEU A 363 7.16 11.38 -27.46
CA LEU A 363 5.82 11.88 -27.14
C LEU A 363 5.63 12.12 -25.63
N LEU A 364 6.40 11.46 -24.77
CA LEU A 364 6.34 11.70 -23.31
C LEU A 364 6.71 13.14 -22.95
N ALA A 365 7.64 13.76 -23.70
CA ALA A 365 8.03 15.15 -23.49
C ALA A 365 6.94 16.16 -23.92
N LYS A 366 5.88 15.68 -24.56
CA LYS A 366 4.75 16.46 -25.06
C LYS A 366 3.50 16.30 -24.22
N LEU A 367 3.57 15.55 -23.12
CA LEU A 367 2.43 15.40 -22.23
C LEU A 367 2.06 16.78 -21.64
N PRO A 368 0.78 17.20 -21.75
CA PRO A 368 0.31 18.37 -21.03
C PRO A 368 0.50 18.20 -19.53
N LYS A 369 0.77 19.30 -18.83
CA LYS A 369 0.84 19.28 -17.36
C LYS A 369 -0.44 18.70 -16.76
N GLN A 370 -0.29 17.94 -15.68
CA GLN A 370 -1.39 17.25 -14.99
C GLN A 370 -2.06 16.13 -15.82
N THR A 371 -1.38 15.60 -16.84
CA THR A 371 -1.81 14.35 -17.48
C THR A 371 -1.75 13.20 -16.48
N ILE A 372 -2.82 12.40 -16.43
CA ILE A 372 -2.87 11.15 -15.66
C ILE A 372 -2.56 10.00 -16.61
N ILE A 373 -1.57 9.18 -16.26
CA ILE A 373 -1.31 7.90 -16.93
C ILE A 373 -1.68 6.76 -15.98
N THR A 374 -2.20 5.67 -16.53
CA THR A 374 -2.75 4.55 -15.72
C THR A 374 -2.13 3.17 -16.01
N PRO A 375 -0.80 3.06 -16.12
CA PRO A 375 -0.16 1.81 -16.51
C PRO A 375 -0.34 0.70 -15.48
N HIS A 376 -0.68 -0.50 -15.93
CA HIS A 376 -0.41 -1.71 -15.14
C HIS A 376 1.11 -2.00 -15.08
N PRO A 377 1.61 -2.92 -14.24
CA PRO A 377 3.05 -3.19 -14.10
C PRO A 377 3.83 -3.36 -15.41
N ARG A 378 3.34 -4.15 -16.38
CA ARG A 378 4.07 -4.37 -17.64
C ARG A 378 4.07 -3.14 -18.59
N GLU A 379 3.05 -2.30 -18.55
CA GLU A 379 2.97 -1.05 -19.33
C GLU A 379 3.94 -0.04 -18.73
N PHE A 380 3.99 0.02 -17.40
CA PHE A 380 4.96 0.85 -16.68
C PHE A 380 6.39 0.47 -17.08
N GLU A 381 6.70 -0.82 -17.14
CA GLU A 381 8.03 -1.30 -17.54
C GLU A 381 8.37 -0.96 -19.01
N ARG A 382 7.40 -1.01 -19.92
CA ARG A 382 7.60 -0.57 -21.31
C ARG A 382 7.91 0.92 -21.41
N LEU A 383 7.19 1.73 -20.64
CA LEU A 383 7.35 3.19 -20.59
C LEU A 383 8.67 3.61 -19.94
N PHE A 384 8.97 3.06 -18.75
CA PHE A 384 9.99 3.61 -17.86
C PHE A 384 11.12 2.64 -17.51
N GLY A 385 11.10 1.42 -18.07
CA GLY A 385 12.11 0.38 -17.84
C GLY A 385 11.72 -0.62 -16.75
N THR A 386 12.39 -1.77 -16.75
CA THR A 386 12.15 -2.88 -15.82
C THR A 386 12.45 -2.51 -14.38
N THR A 387 11.66 -3.06 -13.44
CA THR A 387 11.81 -2.85 -11.99
C THR A 387 11.73 -4.20 -11.27
N ASN A 388 12.60 -4.45 -10.29
CA ASN A 388 12.68 -5.72 -9.58
C ASN A 388 11.80 -5.78 -8.32
N SER A 389 11.29 -4.63 -7.86
CA SER A 389 10.42 -4.52 -6.68
C SER A 389 9.42 -3.38 -6.81
N GLY A 390 8.36 -3.42 -6.00
CA GLY A 390 7.40 -2.35 -5.84
C GLY A 390 8.05 -1.06 -5.34
N TYR A 391 9.09 -1.15 -4.50
CA TYR A 391 9.85 0.02 -4.05
C TYR A 391 10.58 0.69 -5.22
N GLU A 392 11.32 -0.09 -6.02
CA GLU A 392 12.05 0.43 -7.18
C GLU A 392 11.08 1.04 -8.22
N ARG A 393 9.91 0.42 -8.39
CA ARG A 393 8.83 0.96 -9.22
C ARG A 393 8.27 2.28 -8.69
N LEU A 394 8.08 2.41 -7.37
CA LEU A 394 7.65 3.66 -6.75
C LEU A 394 8.69 4.77 -6.98
N GLN A 395 9.98 4.50 -6.78
CA GLN A 395 11.03 5.48 -7.04
C GLN A 395 11.05 5.91 -8.51
N ARG A 396 10.99 4.96 -9.44
CA ARG A 396 10.92 5.25 -10.88
C ARG A 396 9.68 6.06 -11.25
N ALA A 397 8.53 5.82 -10.60
CA ALA A 397 7.31 6.57 -10.83
C ALA A 397 7.44 8.02 -10.35
N ILE A 398 8.08 8.24 -9.20
CA ILE A 398 8.38 9.59 -8.68
C ILE A 398 9.31 10.33 -9.65
N GLU A 399 10.41 9.69 -10.07
CA GLU A 399 11.34 10.26 -11.07
C GLU A 399 10.63 10.63 -12.37
N ALA A 400 9.78 9.74 -12.89
CA ALA A 400 9.01 9.99 -14.10
C ALA A 400 8.05 11.19 -13.94
N SER A 401 7.36 11.29 -12.80
CA SER A 401 6.41 12.39 -12.52
C SER A 401 7.06 13.76 -12.33
N LEU A 402 8.35 13.80 -11.98
CA LEU A 402 9.12 15.04 -11.88
C LEU A 402 9.68 15.46 -13.24
N LYS A 403 9.89 14.49 -14.13
CA LYS A 403 10.51 14.71 -15.45
C LYS A 403 9.51 15.10 -16.53
N TYR A 404 8.34 14.44 -16.54
CA TYR A 404 7.26 14.62 -17.51
C TYR A 404 6.04 15.21 -16.81
#